data_AF-A0A6I9T6W6-F1
#
_entry.id   AF-A0A6I9T6W6-F1
#
_cell.length_a   1.000
_cell.length_b   1.000
_cell.length_c   1.000
_cell.angle_alpha   90.00
_cell.angle_beta   90.00
_cell.angle_gamma   90.00
#
_symmetry.space_group_name_H-M   'P 1'
#
loop_
_entity.id
_entity.type
_entity.pdbx_description
1 polymer ?
#
loop_
_entity_poly.entity_id
_entity_poly.type
_entity_poly.pdbx_seq_one_letter_code
_entity_poly.pdbx_strand_id
1 'polypeptide(L)'
;MAKRSYASWWDTRISPKNSKWLQENLTDMDVKVKSMLQIIEGDVDSFARRADMYYQKQPELITLLEEIYRGYRALAERYDHANSMIRFAHRTIEEAFPNQVLLMFADDSPASDVSGTDPGTRDMPIPEGNSEEILWLKEALAKLETEKEAGLVQYRQSLDKVSLLEAEISKTREDFSVLSDRANKAENEVVVLKEMLTRLEAEKESKLQDYQQFVDRISNPQAVISSAQEDAQKLNKRANSAGTEAQSLKSELDKLAVEKDAALDQYMQSLEIISDLEHKLQLTEEDARGFKERAEKAESEVEILRQTFAKE
;
A
#
# COMPACT_ATOMS: atom_id res chain seq x y z
N MET A 1 22.91 4.95 -49.61
CA MET A 1 23.53 4.56 -48.32
C MET A 1 23.31 5.67 -47.27
N ALA A 2 22.11 5.85 -46.71
CA ALA A 2 21.86 6.90 -45.69
C ALA A 2 21.33 6.37 -44.34
N LYS A 3 20.82 5.13 -44.29
CA LYS A 3 20.25 4.55 -43.06
C LYS A 3 21.29 4.19 -41.99
N ARG A 4 22.57 4.03 -42.35
CA ARG A 4 23.67 3.72 -41.39
C ARG A 4 24.17 4.94 -40.60
N SER A 5 23.98 6.16 -41.09
CA SER A 5 24.54 7.36 -40.44
C SER A 5 23.75 7.80 -39.21
N TYR A 6 22.42 7.69 -39.24
CA TYR A 6 21.60 8.09 -38.09
C TYR A 6 21.85 7.18 -36.89
N ALA A 7 21.77 5.86 -37.06
CA ALA A 7 22.03 4.88 -35.99
C ALA A 7 23.42 5.04 -35.35
N SER A 8 24.46 5.30 -36.17
CA SER A 8 25.83 5.52 -35.67
C SER A 8 25.99 6.81 -34.88
N TRP A 9 25.29 7.88 -35.25
CA TRP A 9 25.31 9.15 -34.51
C TRP A 9 24.60 9.03 -33.14
N TRP A 10 23.50 8.28 -33.06
CA TRP A 10 22.79 7.96 -31.82
C TRP A 10 23.64 7.11 -30.86
N ASP A 11 24.24 6.03 -31.37
CA ASP A 11 25.09 5.12 -30.57
C ASP A 11 26.31 5.82 -29.96
N THR A 12 26.78 6.89 -30.62
CA THR A 12 27.98 7.62 -30.20
C THR A 12 27.69 8.76 -29.22
N ARG A 13 26.46 9.31 -29.15
CA ARG A 13 26.17 10.50 -28.32
C ARG A 13 25.21 10.26 -27.15
N ILE A 14 24.33 9.27 -27.23
CA ILE A 14 23.32 8.98 -26.18
C ILE A 14 23.43 7.51 -25.79
N SER A 15 24.66 7.10 -25.48
CA SER A 15 24.96 5.80 -24.88
C SER A 15 25.53 6.05 -23.48
N PRO A 16 25.23 5.21 -22.47
CA PRO A 16 25.84 5.30 -21.14
C PRO A 16 27.37 5.32 -21.19
N LYS A 17 27.97 4.79 -22.28
CA LYS A 17 29.41 4.73 -22.50
C LYS A 17 30.04 6.09 -22.88
N ASN A 18 29.27 7.02 -23.44
CA ASN A 18 29.78 8.30 -23.99
C ASN A 18 29.18 9.55 -23.32
N SER A 19 28.24 9.39 -22.39
CA SER A 19 27.53 10.49 -21.73
C SER A 19 27.71 10.45 -20.22
N LYS A 20 28.58 11.34 -19.71
CA LYS A 20 28.93 11.43 -18.29
C LYS A 20 27.71 11.67 -17.39
N TRP A 21 26.81 12.56 -17.80
CA TRP A 21 25.60 12.89 -17.02
C TRP A 21 24.60 11.73 -16.96
N LEU A 22 24.48 10.94 -18.03
CA LEU A 22 23.57 9.80 -18.10
C LEU A 22 24.11 8.65 -17.23
N GLN A 23 25.42 8.44 -17.29
CA GLN A 23 26.11 7.47 -16.45
C GLN A 23 25.96 7.82 -14.96
N GLU A 24 26.22 9.09 -14.58
CA GLU A 24 26.06 9.57 -13.20
C GLU A 24 24.62 9.39 -12.69
N ASN A 25 23.62 9.72 -13.52
CA ASN A 25 22.21 9.56 -13.17
C ASN A 25 21.82 8.09 -12.98
N LEU A 26 22.26 7.19 -13.88
CA LEU A 26 22.02 5.76 -13.75
C LEU A 26 22.70 5.16 -12.52
N THR A 27 23.91 5.60 -12.18
CA THR A 27 24.60 5.14 -10.97
C THR A 27 23.96 5.66 -9.69
N ASP A 28 23.48 6.92 -9.67
CA ASP A 28 22.76 7.49 -8.52
C ASP A 28 21.45 6.72 -8.26
N MET A 29 20.71 6.41 -9.33
CA MET A 29 19.49 5.62 -9.26
C MET A 29 19.76 4.18 -8.79
N ASP A 30 20.81 3.54 -9.28
CA ASP A 30 21.21 2.18 -8.86
C ASP A 30 21.59 2.13 -7.36
N VAL A 31 22.31 3.13 -6.85
CA VAL A 31 22.63 3.24 -5.41
C VAL A 31 21.34 3.37 -4.59
N LYS A 32 20.40 4.22 -5.01
CA LYS A 32 19.12 4.41 -4.31
C LYS A 32 18.26 3.15 -4.31
N VAL A 33 18.16 2.44 -5.45
CA VAL A 33 17.44 1.16 -5.53
C VAL A 33 18.06 0.13 -4.58
N LYS A 34 19.39 0.04 -4.51
CA LYS A 34 20.06 -0.87 -3.57
C LYS A 34 19.79 -0.52 -2.12
N SER A 35 19.76 0.77 -1.76
CA SER A 35 19.38 1.21 -0.41
C SER A 35 17.93 0.87 -0.08
N MET A 36 16.99 0.99 -1.03
CA MET A 36 15.60 0.54 -0.84
C MET A 36 15.51 -0.97 -0.61
N LEU A 37 16.24 -1.76 -1.41
CA LEU A 37 16.30 -3.22 -1.24
C LEU A 37 16.83 -3.59 0.15
N GLN A 38 17.87 -2.91 0.65
CA GLN A 38 18.36 -3.14 2.01
C GLN A 38 17.33 -2.82 3.11
N ILE A 39 16.49 -1.80 2.92
CA ILE A 39 15.40 -1.47 3.85
C ILE A 39 14.32 -2.57 3.84
N ILE A 40 14.06 -3.17 2.67
CA ILE A 40 13.04 -4.21 2.47
C ILE A 40 13.54 -5.59 2.94
N GLU A 41 14.82 -5.91 2.68
CA GLU A 41 15.46 -7.19 3.01
C GLU A 41 15.92 -7.30 4.47
N GLY A 42 15.72 -6.26 5.29
CA GLY A 42 16.23 -6.08 6.65
C GLY A 42 16.40 -7.35 7.50
N ASP A 43 17.50 -7.35 8.27
CA ASP A 43 18.08 -8.45 9.07
C ASP A 43 17.09 -9.53 9.51
N VAL A 44 17.50 -10.79 9.32
CA VAL A 44 16.70 -12.03 9.34
C VAL A 44 16.07 -12.36 10.72
N ASP A 45 16.11 -11.46 11.71
CA ASP A 45 15.62 -11.73 13.06
C ASP A 45 14.18 -11.26 13.30
N SER A 46 13.30 -12.26 13.42
CA SER A 46 11.93 -12.26 13.95
C SER A 46 10.93 -11.21 13.40
N PHE A 47 9.81 -11.73 12.90
CA PHE A 47 8.67 -11.01 12.33
C PHE A 47 8.20 -9.78 13.13
N ALA A 48 8.30 -9.81 14.46
CA ALA A 48 7.91 -8.70 15.34
C ALA A 48 8.79 -7.44 15.16
N ARG A 49 10.11 -7.61 15.00
CA ARG A 49 11.02 -6.48 14.73
C ARG A 49 10.88 -5.97 13.29
N ARG A 50 10.56 -6.86 12.35
CA ARG A 50 10.25 -6.50 10.96
C ARG A 50 9.02 -5.60 10.86
N ALA A 51 7.96 -5.91 11.61
CA ALA A 51 6.73 -5.10 11.64
C ALA A 51 6.97 -3.71 12.26
N ASP A 52 7.68 -3.62 13.39
CA ASP A 52 8.04 -2.34 14.02
C ASP A 52 8.97 -1.48 13.13
N MET A 53 9.94 -2.12 12.48
CA MET A 53 10.86 -1.43 11.57
C MET A 53 10.16 -0.98 10.28
N TYR A 54 9.17 -1.74 9.77
CA TYR A 54 8.45 -1.39 8.54
C TYR A 54 7.72 -0.05 8.67
N TYR A 55 7.06 0.22 9.80
CA TYR A 55 6.41 1.51 10.04
C TYR A 55 7.40 2.65 10.30
N GLN A 56 8.56 2.37 10.91
CA GLN A 56 9.60 3.39 11.10
C GLN A 56 10.39 3.71 9.82
N LYS A 57 10.60 2.73 8.94
CA LYS A 57 11.33 2.86 7.67
C LYS A 57 10.44 3.19 6.47
N GLN A 58 9.13 3.13 6.63
CA GLN A 58 8.15 3.55 5.62
C GLN A 58 8.39 4.96 5.07
N PRO A 59 8.58 6.01 5.90
CA PRO A 59 8.82 7.36 5.38
C PRO A 59 10.16 7.49 4.63
N GLU A 60 11.20 6.79 5.07
CA GLU A 60 12.50 6.76 4.36
C GLU A 60 12.36 6.10 2.98
N LEU A 61 11.64 4.97 2.90
CA LEU A 61 11.38 4.24 1.64
C LEU A 61 10.52 5.06 0.68
N ILE A 62 9.48 5.75 1.18
CA ILE A 62 8.63 6.65 0.39
C ILE A 62 9.46 7.81 -0.18
N THR A 63 10.30 8.43 0.64
CA THR A 63 11.16 9.55 0.22
C THR A 63 12.11 9.11 -0.89
N LEU A 64 12.77 7.95 -0.73
CA LEU A 64 13.64 7.37 -1.74
C LEU A 64 12.87 7.08 -3.05
N LEU A 65 11.63 6.58 -2.97
CA LEU A 65 10.78 6.28 -4.15
C LEU A 65 10.41 7.55 -4.90
N GLU A 66 10.06 8.61 -4.18
CA GLU A 66 9.78 9.92 -4.75
C GLU A 66 11.01 10.50 -5.45
N GLU A 67 12.22 10.33 -4.87
CA GLU A 67 13.45 10.80 -5.50
C GLU A 67 13.82 10.06 -6.78
N ILE A 68 13.64 8.74 -6.81
CA ILE A 68 13.83 7.93 -8.01
C ILE A 68 12.83 8.36 -9.09
N TYR A 69 11.56 8.50 -8.74
CA TYR A 69 10.53 8.93 -9.68
C TYR A 69 10.81 10.34 -10.24
N ARG A 70 11.23 11.27 -9.38
CA ARG A 70 11.66 12.63 -9.79
C ARG A 70 12.86 12.58 -10.72
N GLY A 71 13.85 11.74 -10.43
CA GLY A 71 15.04 11.54 -11.27
C GLY A 71 14.69 10.97 -12.65
N TYR A 72 13.86 9.94 -12.70
CA TYR A 72 13.37 9.33 -13.93
C TYR A 72 12.57 10.33 -14.78
N ARG A 73 11.68 11.10 -14.16
CA ARG A 73 10.89 12.12 -14.85
C ARG A 73 11.77 13.21 -15.46
N ALA A 74 12.74 13.73 -14.70
CA ALA A 74 13.69 14.72 -15.20
C ALA A 74 14.56 14.16 -16.35
N LEU A 75 14.90 12.87 -16.28
CA LEU A 75 15.62 12.18 -17.36
C LEU A 75 14.78 12.08 -18.63
N ALA A 76 13.51 11.70 -18.52
CA ALA A 76 12.57 11.62 -19.64
C ALA A 76 12.34 12.99 -20.30
N GLU A 77 12.13 14.04 -19.50
CA GLU A 77 11.94 15.41 -20.00
C GLU A 77 13.16 15.92 -20.79
N ARG A 78 14.38 15.61 -20.32
CA ARG A 78 15.62 15.96 -21.03
C ARG A 78 15.80 15.18 -22.32
N TYR A 79 15.39 13.91 -22.34
CA TYR A 79 15.42 13.08 -23.54
C TYR A 79 14.45 13.63 -24.61
N ASP A 80 13.23 13.99 -24.22
CA ASP A 80 12.25 14.61 -25.11
C ASP A 80 12.71 15.97 -25.64
N HIS A 81 13.34 16.78 -24.79
CA HIS A 81 13.92 18.05 -25.19
C HIS A 81 15.05 17.85 -26.23
N ALA A 82 15.96 16.91 -26.00
CA ALA A 82 17.02 16.58 -26.95
C ALA A 82 16.44 16.11 -28.30
N ASN A 83 15.46 15.20 -28.29
CA ASN A 83 14.77 14.74 -29.50
C ASN A 83 14.03 15.87 -30.24
N SER A 84 13.41 16.79 -29.49
CA SER A 84 12.78 17.98 -30.04
C SER A 84 13.80 18.87 -30.77
N MET A 85 14.95 19.12 -30.14
CA MET A 85 16.02 19.92 -30.73
C MET A 85 16.62 19.29 -32.00
N ILE A 86 16.71 17.97 -32.04
CA ILE A 86 17.23 17.24 -33.21
C ILE A 86 16.25 17.33 -34.38
N ARG A 87 14.95 17.13 -34.12
CA ARG A 87 13.91 17.32 -35.13
C ARG A 87 13.84 18.77 -35.62
N PHE A 88 14.01 19.73 -34.72
CA PHE A 88 14.08 21.15 -35.07
C PHE A 88 15.26 21.43 -36.00
N ALA A 89 16.47 20.94 -35.66
CA ALA A 89 17.65 21.10 -36.50
C ALA A 89 17.47 20.47 -37.90
N HIS A 90 16.87 19.29 -37.99
CA HIS A 90 16.54 18.68 -39.29
C HIS A 90 15.59 19.54 -40.12
N ARG A 91 14.49 20.03 -39.52
CA ARG A 91 13.55 20.94 -40.21
C ARG A 91 14.25 22.22 -40.67
N THR A 92 15.09 22.82 -39.84
CA THR A 92 15.84 24.03 -40.20
C THR A 92 16.82 23.79 -41.35
N ILE A 93 17.44 22.61 -41.42
CA ILE A 93 18.33 22.23 -42.54
C ILE A 93 17.51 22.01 -43.82
N GLU A 94 16.34 21.38 -43.73
CA GLU A 94 15.40 21.21 -44.84
C GLU A 94 14.90 22.56 -45.39
N GLU A 95 14.63 23.54 -44.51
CA GLU A 95 14.20 24.89 -44.88
C GLU A 95 15.35 25.76 -45.43
N ALA A 96 16.57 25.63 -44.89
CA ALA A 96 17.74 26.40 -45.32
C ALA A 96 18.35 25.90 -46.65
N PHE A 97 18.12 24.64 -47.01
CA PHE A 97 18.59 24.03 -48.26
C PHE A 97 17.49 23.21 -48.97
N PRO A 98 16.48 23.88 -49.57
CA PRO A 98 15.32 23.21 -50.18
C PRO A 98 15.66 22.21 -51.31
N ASN A 99 16.83 22.37 -51.93
CA ASN A 99 17.18 21.70 -53.19
C ASN A 99 18.06 20.44 -53.05
N GLN A 100 18.16 19.83 -51.86
CA GLN A 100 18.92 18.57 -51.71
C GLN A 100 18.08 17.31 -51.54
N VAL A 101 16.74 17.36 -51.58
CA VAL A 101 15.90 16.16 -51.31
C VAL A 101 14.74 15.94 -52.31
N LEU A 102 14.95 16.19 -53.61
CA LEU A 102 14.05 15.68 -54.65
C LEU A 102 14.81 15.22 -55.90
N LEU A 103 15.55 14.13 -55.79
CA LEU A 103 16.10 13.40 -56.95
C LEU A 103 15.99 11.88 -56.81
N MET A 104 14.96 11.42 -56.09
CA MET A 104 14.43 10.07 -56.23
C MET A 104 12.92 10.28 -56.44
N PHE A 105 12.37 9.77 -57.54
CA PHE A 105 10.97 9.93 -58.00
C PHE A 105 10.67 11.19 -58.83
N ALA A 106 11.18 11.22 -60.08
CA ALA A 106 10.58 11.91 -61.23
C ALA A 106 10.88 10.99 -62.43
N ASP A 107 9.94 10.11 -62.77
CA ASP A 107 8.89 10.24 -63.80
C ASP A 107 9.45 10.25 -65.23
N ASP A 108 9.07 9.24 -66.01
CA ASP A 108 8.26 9.45 -67.22
C ASP A 108 7.92 8.09 -67.88
N SER A 109 6.67 7.68 -67.72
CA SER A 109 5.91 6.93 -68.74
C SER A 109 5.51 7.93 -69.86
N PRO A 110 5.22 7.55 -71.13
CA PRO A 110 4.22 6.53 -71.44
C PRO A 110 4.48 5.67 -72.69
N ALA A 111 3.66 4.63 -72.81
CA ALA A 111 3.47 3.77 -73.97
C ALA A 111 3.10 4.53 -75.26
N SER A 112 3.36 3.91 -76.41
CA SER A 112 2.43 3.90 -77.55
C SER A 112 2.74 2.79 -78.55
N ASP A 113 1.66 2.14 -78.96
CA ASP A 113 1.52 1.10 -79.98
C ASP A 113 2.03 1.50 -81.37
N VAL A 114 2.37 0.50 -82.21
CA VAL A 114 1.81 0.46 -83.58
C VAL A 114 1.80 -0.95 -84.16
N SER A 115 0.57 -1.34 -84.51
CA SER A 115 0.07 -2.33 -85.46
C SER A 115 1.04 -2.88 -86.52
N GLY A 116 1.03 -4.22 -86.66
CA GLY A 116 0.40 -4.82 -87.83
C GLY A 116 1.28 -5.31 -88.99
N THR A 117 0.86 -6.49 -89.47
CA THR A 117 0.91 -6.98 -90.87
C THR A 117 2.06 -7.94 -91.23
N ASP A 118 1.74 -9.23 -91.23
CA ASP A 118 2.29 -10.20 -92.20
C ASP A 118 1.62 -9.94 -93.57
N PRO A 119 2.36 -10.00 -94.70
CA PRO A 119 2.07 -11.10 -95.61
C PRO A 119 3.27 -11.61 -96.43
N GLY A 120 3.38 -12.93 -96.53
CA GLY A 120 3.34 -13.70 -97.79
C GLY A 120 4.13 -13.24 -99.03
N THR A 121 5.14 -14.05 -99.36
CA THR A 121 5.48 -14.61 -100.69
C THR A 121 5.69 -13.66 -101.88
N ARG A 122 6.91 -13.66 -102.44
CA ARG A 122 7.14 -13.88 -103.89
C ARG A 122 8.62 -14.04 -104.24
N ASP A 123 8.91 -15.11 -104.97
CA ASP A 123 10.13 -15.33 -105.74
C ASP A 123 10.54 -14.08 -106.51
N MET A 124 11.82 -13.72 -106.42
CA MET A 124 12.48 -12.86 -107.39
C MET A 124 13.83 -13.46 -107.80
N PRO A 125 14.13 -13.46 -109.11
CA PRO A 125 15.28 -14.11 -109.69
C PRO A 125 16.57 -13.32 -109.43
N ILE A 126 17.66 -14.08 -109.30
CA ILE A 126 19.04 -13.60 -109.29
C ILE A 126 19.34 -12.84 -110.59
N PRO A 127 19.99 -11.67 -110.52
CA PRO A 127 21.22 -11.48 -111.28
C PRO A 127 22.37 -10.89 -110.45
N GLU A 128 23.58 -11.15 -110.93
CA GLU A 128 24.86 -10.98 -110.28
C GLU A 128 25.28 -9.50 -110.05
N GLY A 129 25.76 -9.22 -108.83
CA GLY A 129 27.14 -8.83 -108.63
C GLY A 129 27.51 -7.34 -108.75
N ASN A 130 27.06 -6.52 -107.80
CA ASN A 130 27.71 -5.23 -107.51
C ASN A 130 28.25 -5.21 -106.08
N SER A 131 29.55 -4.93 -105.93
CA SER A 131 30.35 -4.97 -104.70
C SER A 131 29.79 -4.22 -103.48
N GLU A 132 28.81 -3.34 -103.68
CA GLU A 132 28.21 -2.49 -102.62
C GLU A 132 27.21 -3.26 -101.75
N GLU A 133 26.41 -4.18 -102.32
CA GLU A 133 25.45 -4.99 -101.55
C GLU A 133 26.16 -5.96 -100.61
N ILE A 134 27.28 -6.54 -101.07
CA ILE A 134 28.12 -7.43 -100.25
C ILE A 134 28.77 -6.65 -99.10
N LEU A 135 29.16 -5.39 -99.32
CA LEU A 135 29.70 -4.52 -98.26
C LEU A 135 28.62 -4.17 -97.22
N TRP A 136 27.42 -3.81 -97.66
CA TRP A 136 26.31 -3.52 -96.76
C TRP A 136 25.91 -4.72 -95.90
N LEU A 137 25.83 -5.92 -96.49
CA LEU A 137 25.55 -7.16 -95.74
C LEU A 137 26.62 -7.49 -94.71
N LYS A 138 27.91 -7.27 -95.03
CA LYS A 138 29.01 -7.45 -94.07
C LYS A 138 28.91 -6.48 -92.90
N GLU A 139 28.57 -5.22 -93.16
CA GLU A 139 28.40 -4.23 -92.11
C GLU A 139 27.15 -4.50 -91.26
N ALA A 140 26.05 -4.95 -91.87
CA ALA A 140 24.84 -5.36 -91.16
C ALA A 140 25.11 -6.58 -90.25
N LEU A 141 25.87 -7.57 -90.73
CA LEU A 141 26.29 -8.71 -89.91
C LEU A 141 27.19 -8.28 -88.74
N ALA A 142 28.14 -7.38 -88.97
CA ALA A 142 29.00 -6.86 -87.91
C ALA A 142 28.18 -6.11 -86.84
N LYS A 143 27.21 -5.28 -87.23
CA LYS A 143 26.28 -4.62 -86.29
C LYS A 143 25.47 -5.63 -85.51
N LEU A 144 24.88 -6.62 -86.18
CA LEU A 144 24.11 -7.68 -85.54
C LEU A 144 24.95 -8.49 -84.54
N GLU A 145 26.21 -8.76 -84.86
CA GLU A 145 27.13 -9.48 -83.97
C GLU A 145 27.46 -8.65 -82.72
N THR A 146 27.70 -7.34 -82.87
CA THR A 146 27.90 -6.44 -81.72
C THR A 146 26.65 -6.28 -80.86
N GLU A 147 25.46 -6.22 -81.46
CA GLU A 147 24.19 -6.15 -80.74
C GLU A 147 23.89 -7.46 -79.99
N LYS A 148 24.19 -8.61 -80.62
CA LYS A 148 24.10 -9.93 -79.97
C LYS A 148 25.04 -10.03 -78.77
N GLU A 149 26.29 -9.59 -78.90
CA GLU A 149 27.26 -9.57 -77.81
C GLU A 149 26.83 -8.63 -76.68
N ALA A 150 26.32 -7.44 -77.01
CA ALA A 150 25.75 -6.52 -76.04
C ALA A 150 24.54 -7.13 -75.31
N GLY A 151 23.66 -7.82 -76.02
CA GLY A 151 22.52 -8.53 -75.45
C GLY A 151 22.94 -9.67 -74.50
N LEU A 152 23.97 -10.43 -74.87
CA LEU A 152 24.53 -11.49 -74.00
C LEU A 152 25.12 -10.92 -72.71
N VAL A 153 25.81 -9.78 -72.79
CA VAL A 153 26.34 -9.09 -71.61
C VAL A 153 25.21 -8.60 -70.70
N GLN A 154 24.17 -8.00 -71.26
CA GLN A 154 22.99 -7.57 -70.49
C GLN A 154 22.26 -8.75 -69.85
N TYR A 155 22.07 -9.86 -70.58
CA TYR A 155 21.48 -11.09 -70.03
C TYR A 155 22.29 -11.62 -68.85
N ARG A 156 23.62 -11.68 -68.98
CA ARG A 156 24.50 -12.10 -67.90
C ARG A 156 24.42 -11.18 -66.68
N GLN A 157 24.40 -9.87 -66.88
CA GLN A 157 24.20 -8.90 -65.79
C GLN A 157 22.83 -9.07 -65.12
N SER A 158 21.79 -9.39 -65.87
CA SER A 158 20.45 -9.64 -65.32
C SER A 158 20.42 -10.92 -64.46
N LEU A 159 21.14 -11.95 -64.88
CA LEU A 159 21.26 -13.21 -64.15
C LEU A 159 21.98 -12.99 -62.80
N ASP A 160 23.10 -12.25 -62.80
CA ASP A 160 23.84 -11.93 -61.58
C ASP A 160 22.97 -11.12 -60.58
N LYS A 161 22.15 -10.18 -61.08
CA LYS A 161 21.19 -9.43 -60.26
C LYS A 161 20.12 -10.32 -59.66
N VAL A 162 19.56 -11.26 -60.43
CA VAL A 162 18.57 -12.22 -59.93
C VAL A 162 19.17 -13.09 -58.83
N SER A 163 20.38 -13.63 -59.03
CA SER A 163 21.07 -14.42 -58.00
C SER A 163 21.35 -13.63 -56.72
N LEU A 164 21.70 -12.34 -56.83
CA LEU A 164 21.87 -11.47 -55.65
C LEU A 164 20.55 -11.28 -54.89
N LEU A 165 19.45 -11.03 -55.62
CA LEU A 165 18.14 -10.85 -55.03
C LEU A 165 17.62 -12.14 -54.37
N GLU A 166 17.84 -13.31 -54.99
CA GLU A 166 17.49 -14.61 -54.40
C GLU A 166 18.23 -14.87 -53.08
N ALA A 167 19.51 -14.50 -53.01
CA ALA A 167 20.31 -14.60 -51.79
C ALA A 167 19.80 -13.66 -50.69
N GLU A 168 19.43 -12.42 -51.05
CA GLU A 168 18.87 -11.45 -50.11
C GLU A 168 17.47 -11.86 -49.60
N ILE A 169 16.61 -12.41 -50.48
CA ILE A 169 15.31 -12.98 -50.11
C ILE A 169 15.50 -14.18 -49.16
N SER A 170 16.46 -15.06 -49.45
CA SER A 170 16.74 -16.22 -48.60
C SER A 170 17.20 -15.80 -47.20
N LYS A 171 18.13 -14.83 -47.13
CA LYS A 171 18.61 -14.28 -45.87
C LYS A 171 17.50 -13.59 -45.07
N THR A 172 16.72 -12.73 -45.72
CA THR A 172 15.62 -12.01 -45.05
C THR A 172 14.52 -12.97 -44.56
N ARG A 173 14.28 -14.07 -45.29
CA ARG A 173 13.37 -15.13 -44.85
C ARG A 173 13.88 -15.86 -43.61
N GLU A 174 15.17 -16.16 -43.55
CA GLU A 174 15.79 -16.78 -42.36
C GLU A 174 15.73 -15.84 -41.15
N ASP A 175 16.11 -14.56 -41.33
CA ASP A 175 16.02 -13.54 -40.28
C ASP A 175 14.58 -13.40 -39.74
N PHE A 176 13.58 -13.41 -40.63
CA PHE A 176 12.17 -13.39 -40.23
C PHE A 176 11.76 -14.62 -39.42
N SER A 177 12.22 -15.82 -39.80
CA SER A 177 11.95 -17.05 -39.05
C SER A 177 12.47 -16.95 -37.61
N VAL A 178 13.71 -16.51 -37.43
CA VAL A 178 14.33 -16.35 -36.10
C VAL A 178 13.59 -15.31 -35.26
N LEU A 179 13.21 -14.19 -35.88
CA LEU A 179 12.41 -13.15 -35.21
C LEU A 179 11.03 -13.66 -34.80
N SER A 180 10.38 -14.46 -35.64
CA SER A 180 9.09 -15.08 -35.33
C SER A 180 9.20 -16.04 -34.14
N ASP A 181 10.22 -16.89 -34.10
CA ASP A 181 10.45 -17.80 -32.97
C ASP A 181 10.71 -17.04 -31.66
N ARG A 182 11.49 -15.95 -31.74
CA ARG A 182 11.73 -15.07 -30.60
C ARG A 182 10.46 -14.37 -30.14
N ALA A 183 9.61 -13.92 -31.06
CA ALA A 183 8.32 -13.29 -30.74
C ALA A 183 7.40 -14.30 -30.02
N ASN A 184 7.25 -15.51 -30.57
CA ASN A 184 6.45 -16.57 -29.95
C ASN A 184 6.94 -16.92 -28.54
N LYS A 185 8.27 -16.99 -28.34
CA LYS A 185 8.84 -17.23 -27.01
C LYS A 185 8.50 -16.10 -26.03
N ALA A 186 8.66 -14.85 -26.45
CA ALA A 186 8.33 -13.69 -25.62
C ALA A 186 6.83 -13.64 -25.29
N GLU A 187 5.95 -13.99 -26.23
CA GLU A 187 4.50 -14.07 -26.00
C GLU A 187 4.16 -15.12 -24.93
N ASN A 188 4.77 -16.30 -24.98
CA ASN A 188 4.59 -17.32 -23.96
C ASN A 188 5.07 -16.86 -22.57
N GLU A 189 6.22 -16.20 -22.49
CA GLU A 189 6.73 -15.62 -21.23
C GLU A 189 5.76 -14.57 -20.66
N VAL A 190 5.18 -13.73 -21.52
CA VAL A 190 4.16 -12.74 -21.11
C VAL A 190 2.90 -13.41 -20.58
N VAL A 191 2.45 -14.51 -21.18
CA VAL A 191 1.29 -15.27 -20.69
C VAL A 191 1.58 -15.84 -19.30
N VAL A 192 2.74 -16.48 -19.10
CA VAL A 192 3.15 -17.02 -17.80
C VAL A 192 3.23 -15.92 -16.74
N LEU A 193 3.83 -14.78 -17.07
CA LEU A 193 3.92 -13.64 -16.14
C LEU A 193 2.55 -13.08 -15.77
N LYS A 194 1.60 -13.03 -16.71
CA LYS A 194 0.21 -12.63 -16.43
C LYS A 194 -0.47 -13.59 -15.47
N GLU A 195 -0.31 -14.90 -15.65
CA GLU A 195 -0.86 -15.91 -14.74
C GLU A 195 -0.24 -15.84 -13.34
N MET A 196 1.06 -15.59 -13.25
CA MET A 196 1.73 -15.38 -11.95
C MET A 196 1.22 -14.11 -11.25
N LEU A 197 1.00 -13.03 -12.01
CA LEU A 197 0.50 -11.76 -11.49
C LEU A 197 -0.92 -11.92 -10.93
N THR A 198 -1.84 -12.57 -11.67
CA THR A 198 -3.20 -12.82 -11.18
C THR A 198 -3.23 -13.72 -9.94
N ARG A 199 -2.36 -14.74 -9.89
CA ARG A 199 -2.20 -15.57 -8.68
C ARG A 199 -1.72 -14.76 -7.49
N LEU A 200 -0.72 -13.90 -7.68
CA LEU A 200 -0.18 -13.04 -6.61
C LEU A 200 -1.23 -12.05 -6.10
N GLU A 201 -2.03 -11.46 -7.00
CA GLU A 201 -3.15 -10.59 -6.65
C GLU A 201 -4.20 -11.33 -5.81
N ALA A 202 -4.57 -12.55 -6.19
CA ALA A 202 -5.50 -13.38 -5.42
C ALA A 202 -4.95 -13.76 -4.03
N GLU A 203 -3.66 -14.08 -3.92
CA GLU A 203 -3.01 -14.35 -2.63
C GLU A 203 -3.00 -13.10 -1.74
N LYS A 204 -2.64 -11.94 -2.30
CA LYS A 204 -2.69 -10.65 -1.59
C LYS A 204 -4.09 -10.37 -1.05
N GLU A 205 -5.13 -10.56 -1.86
CA GLU A 205 -6.52 -10.32 -1.45
C GLU A 205 -6.96 -11.29 -0.34
N SER A 206 -6.59 -12.58 -0.46
CA SER A 206 -6.82 -13.57 0.58
C SER A 206 -6.15 -13.19 1.91
N LYS A 207 -4.91 -12.71 1.88
CA LYS A 207 -4.20 -12.25 3.08
C LYS A 207 -4.83 -11.00 3.68
N LEU A 208 -5.28 -10.06 2.85
CA LEU A 208 -5.98 -8.86 3.31
C LEU A 208 -7.28 -9.25 4.05
N GLN A 209 -8.02 -10.22 3.51
CA GLN A 209 -9.21 -10.75 4.17
C GLN A 209 -8.89 -11.39 5.52
N ASP A 210 -7.81 -12.18 5.62
CA ASP A 210 -7.35 -12.75 6.90
C ASP A 210 -7.02 -11.65 7.92
N TYR A 211 -6.31 -10.58 7.49
CA TYR A 211 -5.99 -9.44 8.35
C TYR A 211 -7.24 -8.73 8.87
N GLN A 212 -8.25 -8.53 8.03
CA GLN A 212 -9.51 -7.93 8.46
C GLN A 212 -10.20 -8.79 9.54
N GLN A 213 -10.21 -10.11 9.38
CA GLN A 213 -10.77 -11.02 10.38
C GLN A 213 -10.02 -10.94 11.72
N PHE A 214 -8.69 -10.80 11.71
CA PHE A 214 -7.94 -10.61 12.95
C PHE A 214 -8.29 -9.30 13.65
N VAL A 215 -8.46 -8.21 12.90
CA VAL A 215 -8.88 -6.92 13.45
C VAL A 215 -10.26 -7.03 14.11
N ASP A 216 -11.22 -7.67 13.45
CA ASP A 216 -12.57 -7.85 13.99
C ASP A 216 -12.55 -8.74 15.25
N ARG A 217 -11.74 -9.82 15.23
CA ARG A 217 -11.56 -10.73 16.36
C ARG A 217 -10.90 -10.06 17.58
N ILE A 218 -10.07 -9.04 17.38
CA ILE A 218 -9.47 -8.27 18.48
C ILE A 218 -10.44 -7.20 19.01
N SER A 219 -11.16 -6.54 18.10
CA SER A 219 -12.08 -5.45 18.45
C SER A 219 -13.22 -5.92 19.37
N ASN A 220 -13.77 -7.11 19.10
CA ASN A 220 -14.90 -7.65 19.87
C ASN A 220 -14.55 -7.91 21.37
N PRO A 221 -13.51 -8.68 21.71
CA PRO A 221 -13.06 -8.83 23.11
C PRO A 221 -12.67 -7.50 23.75
N GLN A 222 -12.04 -6.58 23.02
CA GLN A 222 -11.62 -5.30 23.58
C GLN A 222 -12.81 -4.45 24.03
N ALA A 223 -13.92 -4.48 23.28
CA ALA A 223 -15.17 -3.83 23.71
C ALA A 223 -15.74 -4.46 24.98
N VAL A 224 -15.76 -5.80 25.07
CA VAL A 224 -16.24 -6.53 26.27
C VAL A 224 -15.37 -6.22 27.48
N ILE A 225 -14.03 -6.21 27.32
CA ILE A 225 -13.08 -5.89 28.39
C ILE A 225 -13.29 -4.45 28.87
N SER A 226 -13.48 -3.51 27.96
CA SER A 226 -13.72 -2.10 28.30
C SER A 226 -14.99 -1.93 29.14
N SER A 227 -16.08 -2.58 28.73
CA SER A 227 -17.34 -2.59 29.48
C SER A 227 -17.19 -3.24 30.87
N ALA A 228 -16.57 -4.42 30.93
CA ALA A 228 -16.34 -5.12 32.19
C ALA A 228 -15.44 -4.30 33.16
N GLN A 229 -14.47 -3.55 32.62
CA GLN A 229 -13.62 -2.66 33.40
C GLN A 229 -14.43 -1.50 34.00
N GLU A 230 -15.33 -0.88 33.25
CA GLU A 230 -16.20 0.17 33.78
C GLU A 230 -17.11 -0.35 34.92
N ASP A 231 -17.67 -1.53 34.75
CA ASP A 231 -18.53 -2.14 35.77
C ASP A 231 -17.75 -2.53 37.02
N ALA A 232 -16.54 -3.07 36.87
CA ALA A 232 -15.64 -3.32 37.99
C ALA A 232 -15.30 -2.02 38.74
N GLN A 233 -15.07 -0.90 38.04
CA GLN A 233 -14.84 0.39 38.66
C GLN A 233 -16.06 0.91 39.44
N LYS A 234 -17.27 0.76 38.88
CA LYS A 234 -18.52 1.14 39.57
C LYS A 234 -18.72 0.32 40.84
N LEU A 235 -18.52 -0.99 40.76
CA LEU A 235 -18.61 -1.89 41.92
C LEU A 235 -17.58 -1.54 42.98
N ASN A 236 -16.34 -1.23 42.59
CA ASN A 236 -15.29 -0.82 43.52
C ASN A 236 -15.66 0.48 44.27
N LYS A 237 -16.18 1.49 43.56
CA LYS A 237 -16.67 2.73 44.20
C LYS A 237 -17.77 2.45 45.22
N ARG A 238 -18.73 1.58 44.86
CA ARG A 238 -19.82 1.17 45.76
C ARG A 238 -19.32 0.37 46.96
N ALA A 239 -18.35 -0.51 46.78
CA ALA A 239 -17.76 -1.27 47.87
C ALA A 239 -17.03 -0.35 48.85
N ASN A 240 -16.31 0.66 48.36
CA ASN A 240 -15.66 1.65 49.21
C ASN A 240 -16.65 2.49 50.01
N SER A 241 -17.73 2.98 49.38
CA SER A 241 -18.75 3.74 50.10
C SER A 241 -19.47 2.90 51.16
N ALA A 242 -19.83 1.65 50.82
CA ALA A 242 -20.42 0.72 51.77
C ALA A 242 -19.46 0.39 52.92
N GLY A 243 -18.15 0.27 52.64
CA GLY A 243 -17.12 0.09 53.65
C GLY A 243 -17.04 1.25 54.64
N THR A 244 -17.11 2.50 54.14
CA THR A 244 -17.13 3.69 55.01
C THR A 244 -18.39 3.78 55.87
N GLU A 245 -19.55 3.44 55.30
CA GLU A 245 -20.83 3.42 56.03
C GLU A 245 -20.84 2.34 57.12
N ALA A 246 -20.35 1.13 56.81
CA ALA A 246 -20.23 0.04 57.76
C ALA A 246 -19.29 0.39 58.94
N GLN A 247 -18.17 1.06 58.67
CA GLN A 247 -17.28 1.56 59.73
C GLN A 247 -17.95 2.63 60.60
N SER A 248 -18.70 3.55 59.99
CA SER A 248 -19.47 4.55 60.72
C SER A 248 -20.52 3.91 61.64
N LEU A 249 -21.32 2.97 61.12
CA LEU A 249 -22.33 2.26 61.89
C LEU A 249 -21.72 1.45 63.02
N LYS A 250 -20.56 0.82 62.79
CA LYS A 250 -19.83 0.10 63.84
C LYS A 250 -19.45 1.04 64.99
N SER A 251 -18.92 2.22 64.69
CA SER A 251 -18.57 3.20 65.72
C SER A 251 -19.77 3.69 66.52
N GLU A 252 -20.93 3.87 65.89
CA GLU A 252 -22.17 4.24 66.58
C GLU A 252 -22.68 3.11 67.47
N LEU A 253 -22.58 1.85 67.02
CA LEU A 253 -22.95 0.68 67.81
C LEU A 253 -22.07 0.53 69.06
N ASP A 254 -20.77 0.76 68.92
CA ASP A 254 -19.82 0.75 70.05
C ASP A 254 -20.16 1.85 71.08
N LYS A 255 -20.51 3.07 70.62
CA LYS A 255 -20.96 4.15 71.51
C LYS A 255 -22.26 3.79 72.25
N LEU A 256 -23.25 3.28 71.51
CA LEU A 256 -24.55 2.90 72.07
C LEU A 256 -24.41 1.79 73.12
N ALA A 257 -23.49 0.84 72.93
CA ALA A 257 -23.21 -0.20 73.91
C ALA A 257 -22.73 0.40 75.25
N VAL A 258 -21.79 1.34 75.19
CA VAL A 258 -21.27 2.05 76.38
C VAL A 258 -22.37 2.86 77.06
N GLU A 259 -23.19 3.58 76.29
CA GLU A 259 -24.32 4.35 76.84
C GLU A 259 -25.36 3.46 77.52
N LYS A 260 -25.67 2.29 76.92
CA LYS A 260 -26.62 1.32 77.49
C LYS A 260 -26.09 0.73 78.81
N ASP A 261 -24.80 0.42 78.88
CA ASP A 261 -24.17 -0.06 80.12
C ASP A 261 -24.17 1.04 81.20
N ALA A 262 -23.82 2.28 80.84
CA ALA A 262 -23.88 3.42 81.75
C ALA A 262 -25.31 3.72 82.26
N ALA A 263 -26.32 3.61 81.39
CA ALA A 263 -27.72 3.77 81.77
C ALA A 263 -28.20 2.66 82.70
N LEU A 264 -27.73 1.42 82.50
CA LEU A 264 -28.04 0.29 83.38
C LEU A 264 -27.42 0.49 84.77
N ASP A 265 -26.18 0.95 84.86
CA ASP A 265 -25.52 1.28 86.13
C ASP A 265 -26.28 2.38 86.88
N GLN A 266 -26.71 3.43 86.18
CA GLN A 266 -27.54 4.49 86.76
C GLN A 266 -28.88 3.95 87.28
N TYR A 267 -29.54 3.08 86.51
CA TYR A 267 -30.78 2.45 86.94
C TYR A 267 -30.60 1.61 88.20
N MET A 268 -29.53 0.79 88.27
CA MET A 268 -29.22 0.00 89.46
C MET A 268 -28.98 0.87 90.70
N GLN A 269 -28.22 1.95 90.57
CA GLN A 269 -28.00 2.91 91.67
C GLN A 269 -29.32 3.54 92.14
N SER A 270 -30.21 3.90 91.21
CA SER A 270 -31.53 4.46 91.58
C SER A 270 -32.40 3.47 92.34
N LEU A 271 -32.35 2.18 91.97
CA LEU A 271 -33.04 1.08 92.66
C LEU A 271 -32.53 0.87 94.08
N GLU A 272 -31.21 0.93 94.26
CA GLU A 272 -30.58 0.84 95.59
C GLU A 272 -31.02 2.00 96.49
N ILE A 273 -30.99 3.24 95.96
CA ILE A 273 -31.47 4.43 96.68
C ILE A 273 -32.95 4.30 97.07
N ILE A 274 -33.80 3.83 96.15
CA ILE A 274 -35.23 3.61 96.44
C ILE A 274 -35.39 2.59 97.56
N SER A 275 -34.67 1.46 97.51
CA SER A 275 -34.73 0.43 98.56
C SER A 275 -34.30 0.97 99.92
N ASP A 276 -33.22 1.76 99.97
CA ASP A 276 -32.77 2.44 101.19
C ASP A 276 -33.80 3.41 101.74
N LEU A 277 -34.49 4.16 100.86
CA LEU A 277 -35.54 5.10 101.24
C LEU A 277 -36.79 4.37 101.75
N GLU A 278 -37.21 3.29 101.09
CA GLU A 278 -38.33 2.45 101.53
C GLU A 278 -38.10 1.86 102.92
N HIS A 279 -36.89 1.34 103.18
CA HIS A 279 -36.52 0.82 104.50
C HIS A 279 -36.54 1.91 105.58
N LYS A 280 -36.00 3.10 105.28
CA LYS A 280 -36.08 4.26 106.20
C LYS A 280 -37.53 4.67 106.46
N LEU A 281 -38.36 4.69 105.43
CA LEU A 281 -39.77 5.06 105.53
C LEU A 281 -40.52 4.07 106.45
N GLN A 282 -40.29 2.76 106.28
CA GLN A 282 -40.86 1.72 107.16
C GLN A 282 -40.47 1.93 108.63
N LEU A 283 -39.19 2.17 108.93
CA LEU A 283 -38.73 2.46 110.29
C LEU A 283 -39.45 3.68 110.88
N THR A 284 -39.55 4.77 110.11
CA THR A 284 -40.22 5.99 110.58
C THR A 284 -41.73 5.80 110.77
N GLU A 285 -42.38 4.96 109.96
CA GLU A 285 -43.79 4.59 110.12
C GLU A 285 -44.03 3.75 111.37
N GLU A 286 -43.14 2.79 111.67
CA GLU A 286 -43.20 2.00 112.91
C GLU A 286 -42.98 2.86 114.16
N ASP A 287 -42.00 3.76 114.13
CA ASP A 287 -41.78 4.74 115.20
C ASP A 287 -43.02 5.61 115.41
N ALA A 288 -43.58 6.19 114.33
CA ALA A 288 -44.78 7.01 114.39
C ALA A 288 -45.99 6.23 114.95
N ARG A 289 -46.14 4.95 114.58
CA ARG A 289 -47.16 4.06 115.13
C ARG A 289 -46.97 3.84 116.63
N GLY A 290 -45.74 3.58 117.07
CA GLY A 290 -45.42 3.43 118.49
C GLY A 290 -45.57 4.72 119.31
N PHE A 291 -45.31 5.89 118.72
CA PHE A 291 -45.64 7.18 119.34
C PHE A 291 -47.15 7.38 119.46
N LYS A 292 -47.92 7.02 118.44
CA LYS A 292 -49.39 7.11 118.46
C LYS A 292 -49.99 6.21 119.53
N GLU A 293 -49.58 4.95 119.62
CA GLU A 293 -50.05 4.02 120.66
C GLU A 293 -49.74 4.53 122.07
N ARG A 294 -48.55 5.11 122.28
CA ARG A 294 -48.18 5.75 123.56
C ARG A 294 -49.05 6.99 123.85
N ALA A 295 -49.32 7.81 122.84
CA ALA A 295 -50.20 8.97 122.99
C ALA A 295 -51.62 8.54 123.35
N GLU A 296 -52.19 7.57 122.65
CA GLU A 296 -53.52 7.00 122.94
C GLU A 296 -53.59 6.41 124.36
N LYS A 297 -52.54 5.69 124.79
CA LYS A 297 -52.44 5.17 126.16
C LYS A 297 -52.40 6.30 127.19
N ALA A 298 -51.54 7.30 127.00
CA ALA A 298 -51.44 8.45 127.90
C ALA A 298 -52.76 9.26 127.95
N GLU A 299 -53.44 9.46 126.82
CA GLU A 299 -54.75 10.08 126.75
C GLU A 299 -55.79 9.29 127.56
N SER A 300 -55.81 7.95 127.43
CA SER A 300 -56.69 7.08 128.20
C SER A 300 -56.43 7.16 129.71
N GLU A 301 -55.15 7.21 130.13
CA GLU A 301 -54.75 7.36 131.53
C GLU A 301 -55.17 8.73 132.09
N VAL A 302 -54.97 9.81 131.33
CA VAL A 302 -55.41 11.17 131.70
C VAL A 302 -56.94 11.24 131.82
N GLU A 303 -57.67 10.60 130.92
CA GLU A 303 -59.14 10.54 130.96
C GLU A 303 -59.65 9.77 132.20
N ILE A 304 -59.02 8.64 132.54
CA ILE A 304 -59.32 7.91 133.78
C ILE A 304 -59.07 8.80 135.01
N LEU A 305 -57.93 9.50 135.07
CA LEU A 305 -57.61 10.41 136.18
C LEU A 305 -58.62 11.55 136.28
N ARG A 306 -59.03 12.15 135.17
CA ARG A 306 -60.11 13.16 135.15
C ARG A 306 -61.42 12.62 135.74
N GLN A 307 -61.80 11.40 135.37
CA GLN A 307 -63.02 10.77 135.89
C GLN A 307 -62.93 10.42 137.38
N THR A 308 -61.74 10.11 137.92
CA THR A 308 -61.56 9.89 139.35
C THR A 308 -61.64 11.18 140.17
N PHE A 309 -61.06 12.29 139.69
CA PHE A 309 -61.14 13.59 140.37
C PHE A 309 -62.53 14.25 140.27
N ALA A 310 -63.35 13.88 139.27
CA ALA A 310 -64.72 14.36 139.14
C ALA A 310 -65.73 13.65 140.08
N LYS A 311 -65.29 12.64 140.86
CA LYS A 311 -66.12 11.83 141.77
C LYS A 311 -65.83 12.04 143.26
N GLU A 312 -64.88 12.91 143.60
CA GLU A 312 -64.68 13.46 144.96
C GLU A 312 -65.41 14.81 145.12
#